data_AF-A0A920RT12-F1
#
_entry.id   AF-A0A920RT12-F1
#
_cell.length_a   1.000
_cell.length_b   1.000
_cell.length_c   1.000
_cell.angle_alpha   90.00
_cell.angle_beta   90.00
_cell.angle_gamma   90.00
#
_symmetry.space_group_name_H-M   'P 1'
#
loop_
_entity.id
_entity.type
_entity.pdbx_description
1 polymer ?
#
loop_
_entity_poly.entity_id
_entity_poly.type
_entity_poly.pdbx_seq_one_letter_code
_entity_poly.pdbx_strand_id
1 'polypeptide(L)'
;MMQGLGLEDGEAIEHRMLSGAIQRAQKRVEGRNFDIRKLLLEYDDMANEQRQIVYSQRNSVLESADISELLDSMRQTVIENEISEFIPEQVPVLQWDIKGLETSVHNNFGLQIPLQEWLESDSNLNEQDISEKIYSAATASYRAKGETIGPVMRDFENKFFFK
;
A
#
# COMPACT_ATOMS: atom_id res chain seq x y z
N MET A 1 17.12 -50.86 17.02
CA MET A 1 18.17 -50.48 18.01
C MET A 1 17.76 -50.79 19.44
N MET A 2 16.51 -50.57 19.88
CA MET A 2 16.06 -50.99 21.24
C MET A 2 15.93 -52.52 21.39
N GLN A 3 15.64 -53.24 20.31
CA GLN A 3 15.53 -54.71 20.28
C GLN A 3 16.89 -55.45 20.29
N GLY A 4 18.01 -54.71 20.21
CA GLY A 4 19.37 -55.26 20.25
C GLY A 4 20.07 -55.11 21.60
N LEU A 5 19.37 -54.59 22.61
CA LEU A 5 19.92 -54.34 23.95
C LEU A 5 19.65 -55.47 24.96
N GLY A 6 18.99 -56.56 24.54
CA GLY A 6 18.81 -57.75 25.39
C GLY A 6 18.02 -57.49 26.68
N LEU A 7 17.11 -56.52 26.68
CA LEU A 7 16.23 -56.23 27.82
C LEU A 7 15.07 -57.23 27.84
N GLU A 8 14.95 -58.00 28.91
CA GLU A 8 13.82 -58.92 29.16
C GLU A 8 12.58 -58.13 29.65
N ASP A 9 11.39 -58.63 29.33
CA ASP A 9 10.12 -58.01 29.72
C ASP A 9 10.01 -57.95 31.27
N GLY A 10 10.14 -56.76 31.84
CA GLY A 10 9.91 -56.51 33.27
C GLY A 10 11.07 -55.88 34.05
N GLU A 11 12.25 -55.67 33.46
CA GLU A 11 13.36 -54.98 34.15
C GLU A 11 13.26 -53.44 34.08
N ALA A 12 13.56 -52.78 35.19
CA ALA A 12 13.59 -51.33 35.29
C ALA A 12 14.77 -50.76 34.47
N ILE A 13 14.46 -49.96 33.45
CA ILE A 13 15.48 -49.38 32.58
C ILE A 13 16.15 -48.18 33.26
N GLU A 14 17.23 -48.41 34.02
CA GLU A 14 18.05 -47.34 34.62
C GLU A 14 19.35 -47.06 33.84
N HIS A 15 19.31 -47.12 32.50
CA HIS A 15 20.46 -46.73 31.70
C HIS A 15 20.51 -45.20 31.54
N ARG A 16 21.40 -44.52 32.28
CA ARG A 16 21.70 -43.07 32.15
C ARG A 16 21.86 -42.61 30.68
N MET A 17 22.36 -43.49 29.81
CA MET A 17 22.51 -43.24 28.38
C MET A 17 21.16 -43.07 27.65
N LEU A 18 20.13 -43.84 28.04
CA LEU A 18 18.79 -43.75 27.48
C LEU A 18 18.07 -42.47 27.95
N SER A 19 18.15 -42.12 29.23
CA SER A 19 17.62 -40.85 29.75
C SER A 19 18.23 -39.65 29.03
N GLY A 20 19.55 -39.67 28.80
CA GLY A 20 20.24 -38.64 28.01
C GLY A 20 19.83 -38.63 26.53
N ALA A 21 19.51 -39.79 25.94
CA ALA A 21 19.00 -39.87 24.57
C ALA A 21 17.57 -39.30 24.46
N ILE A 22 16.70 -39.60 25.42
CA ILE A 22 15.33 -39.06 25.51
C ILE A 22 15.38 -37.54 25.68
N GLN A 23 16.21 -37.03 26.60
CA GLN A 23 16.37 -35.59 26.81
C GLN A 23 16.85 -34.87 25.54
N ARG A 24 17.80 -35.45 24.79
CA ARG A 24 18.25 -34.90 23.50
C ARG A 24 17.15 -34.92 22.44
N ALA A 25 16.37 -35.99 22.38
CA ALA A 25 15.23 -36.10 21.47
C ALA A 25 14.16 -35.06 21.79
N GLN A 26 13.83 -34.90 23.08
CA GLN A 26 12.88 -33.88 23.55
C GLN A 26 13.36 -32.47 23.21
N LYS A 27 14.62 -32.13 23.51
CA LYS A 27 15.19 -30.82 23.15
C LYS A 27 15.13 -30.54 21.64
N ARG A 28 15.29 -31.57 20.80
CA ARG A 28 15.16 -31.45 19.34
C ARG A 28 13.71 -31.18 18.91
N VAL A 29 12.74 -31.88 19.51
CA VAL A 29 11.31 -31.66 19.23
C VAL A 29 10.87 -30.27 19.71
N GLU A 30 11.28 -29.86 20.91
CA GLU A 30 11.04 -28.52 21.44
C GLU A 30 11.68 -27.43 20.58
N GLY A 31 12.92 -27.63 20.13
CA GLY A 31 13.59 -26.73 19.19
C GLY A 31 12.81 -26.58 17.88
N ARG A 32 12.38 -27.71 17.28
CA ARG A 32 11.56 -27.67 16.06
C ARG A 32 10.23 -26.94 16.28
N ASN A 33 9.55 -27.17 17.40
CA ASN A 33 8.30 -26.49 17.72
C ASN A 33 8.52 -24.99 17.97
N PHE A 34 9.64 -24.62 18.60
CA PHE A 34 10.04 -23.24 18.79
C PHE A 34 10.29 -22.55 17.44
N ASP A 35 11.04 -23.18 16.54
CA ASP A 35 11.33 -22.64 15.20
C ASP A 35 10.05 -22.41 14.40
N ILE A 36 9.09 -23.34 14.45
CA ILE A 36 7.78 -23.19 13.81
C ILE A 36 7.01 -22.00 14.39
N ARG A 37 6.98 -21.86 15.73
CA ARG A 37 6.29 -20.73 16.37
C ARG A 37 6.97 -19.40 16.06
N LYS A 38 8.30 -19.38 16.02
CA LYS A 38 9.07 -18.19 15.65
C LYS A 38 8.68 -17.72 14.25
N LEU A 39 8.65 -18.64 13.28
CA LEU A 39 8.25 -18.29 11.92
C LEU A 39 6.81 -17.75 11.88
N LEU A 40 5.87 -18.40 12.58
CA LEU A 40 4.49 -17.90 12.65
C LEU A 40 4.39 -16.51 13.29
N LEU A 41 5.20 -16.24 14.32
CA LEU A 41 5.26 -14.94 14.97
C LEU A 41 5.83 -13.88 14.03
N GLU A 42 6.87 -14.19 13.26
CA GLU A 42 7.44 -13.25 12.27
C GLU A 42 6.40 -12.87 11.19
N TYR A 43 5.57 -13.82 10.74
CA TYR A 43 4.46 -13.51 9.83
C TYR A 43 3.38 -12.64 10.49
N ASP A 44 3.06 -12.90 11.76
CA ASP A 44 2.10 -12.09 12.51
C ASP A 44 2.65 -10.68 12.78
N ASP A 45 3.94 -10.55 13.06
CA ASP A 45 4.61 -9.26 13.27
C ASP A 45 4.50 -8.38 12.03
N MET A 46 4.74 -8.93 10.83
CA MET A 46 4.53 -8.21 9.57
C MET A 46 3.06 -7.78 9.39
N ALA A 47 2.11 -8.68 9.65
CA ALA A 47 0.69 -8.37 9.54
C ALA A 47 0.24 -7.33 10.58
N ASN A 48 0.81 -7.36 11.78
CA ASN A 48 0.54 -6.42 12.84
C ASN A 48 1.14 -5.04 12.54
N GLU A 49 2.34 -4.96 11.99
CA GLU A 49 2.95 -3.70 11.53
C GLU A 49 2.06 -3.04 10.46
N GLN A 50 1.62 -3.80 9.46
CA GLN A 50 0.68 -3.30 8.45
C GLN A 50 -0.62 -2.80 9.09
N ARG A 51 -1.17 -3.55 10.05
CA ARG A 51 -2.39 -3.16 10.78
C ARG A 51 -2.20 -1.87 11.57
N GLN A 52 -1.05 -1.70 12.22
CA GLN A 52 -0.72 -0.48 12.96
C GLN A 52 -0.64 0.74 12.04
N ILE A 53 -0.03 0.60 10.85
CA ILE A 53 0.02 1.67 9.84
C ILE A 53 -1.39 2.05 9.37
N VAL A 54 -2.21 1.06 9.02
CA VAL A 54 -3.58 1.32 8.53
C VAL A 54 -4.43 1.98 9.62
N TYR A 55 -4.35 1.50 10.87
CA TYR A 55 -5.12 2.10 11.96
C TYR A 55 -4.62 3.46 12.40
N SER A 56 -3.31 3.73 12.34
CA SER A 56 -2.80 5.06 12.62
C SER A 56 -3.31 6.07 11.59
N GLN A 57 -3.24 5.75 10.30
CA GLN A 57 -3.82 6.57 9.23
C GLN A 57 -5.32 6.77 9.42
N ARG A 58 -6.06 5.69 9.72
CA ARG A 58 -7.50 5.76 9.97
C ARG A 58 -7.84 6.69 11.13
N ASN A 59 -7.12 6.57 12.25
CA ASN A 59 -7.35 7.39 13.43
C ASN A 59 -7.02 8.86 13.15
N SER A 60 -5.93 9.16 12.44
CA SER A 60 -5.59 10.52 12.02
C SER A 60 -6.71 11.19 11.22
N VAL A 61 -7.39 10.44 10.34
CA VAL A 61 -8.54 10.96 9.57
C VAL A 61 -9.79 11.10 10.44
N LEU A 62 -10.04 10.17 11.37
CA LEU A 62 -11.19 10.24 12.28
C LEU A 62 -11.08 11.38 13.31
N GLU A 63 -9.86 11.71 13.74
CA GLU A 63 -9.58 12.77 14.72
C GLU A 63 -9.47 14.15 14.06
N SER A 64 -9.22 14.21 12.74
CA SER A 64 -9.16 15.48 12.03
C SER A 64 -10.54 16.07 11.79
N ALA A 65 -10.67 17.37 12.04
CA ALA A 65 -11.87 18.14 11.68
C ALA A 65 -11.91 18.50 10.19
N ASP A 66 -10.76 18.45 9.51
CA ASP A 66 -10.61 18.80 8.10
C ASP A 66 -9.55 17.90 7.45
N ILE A 67 -9.93 17.20 6.39
CA ILE A 67 -9.05 16.29 5.65
C ILE A 67 -8.69 16.83 4.26
N SER A 68 -9.01 18.10 3.99
CA SER A 68 -8.79 18.73 2.69
C SER A 68 -7.32 18.68 2.27
N GLU A 69 -6.38 18.95 3.19
CA GLU A 69 -4.94 18.88 2.88
C GLU A 69 -4.49 17.46 2.52
N LEU A 70 -5.03 16.45 3.20
CA LEU A 70 -4.77 15.05 2.88
C LEU A 70 -5.31 14.69 1.50
N LEU A 71 -6.54 15.11 1.19
CA LEU A 71 -7.15 14.89 -0.13
C LEU A 71 -6.42 15.63 -1.25
N ASP A 72 -5.93 16.83 -0.98
CA ASP A 72 -5.13 17.62 -1.92
C ASP A 72 -3.80 16.93 -2.22
N SER A 73 -3.10 16.46 -1.19
CA SER A 73 -1.88 15.66 -1.34
C SER A 73 -2.13 14.37 -2.11
N MET A 74 -3.17 13.61 -1.75
CA MET A 74 -3.53 12.38 -2.46
C MET A 74 -3.86 12.64 -3.92
N ARG A 75 -4.62 13.70 -4.21
CA ARG A 75 -4.98 14.09 -5.57
C ARG A 75 -3.74 14.44 -6.38
N GLN A 76 -2.80 15.19 -5.80
CA GLN A 76 -1.53 15.51 -6.46
C GLN A 76 -0.78 14.22 -6.82
N THR A 77 -0.55 13.32 -5.86
CA THR A 77 0.17 12.06 -6.10
C THR A 77 -0.51 11.18 -7.14
N VAL A 78 -1.85 11.09 -7.12
CA VAL A 78 -2.58 10.28 -8.11
C VAL A 78 -2.46 10.88 -9.52
N ILE A 79 -2.54 12.21 -9.65
CA ILE A 79 -2.37 12.89 -10.93
C ILE A 79 -0.93 12.74 -11.45
N GLU A 80 0.08 12.91 -10.59
CA GLU A 80 1.48 12.72 -10.96
C GLU A 80 1.75 11.29 -11.45
N ASN A 81 1.24 10.29 -10.73
CA ASN A 81 1.37 8.89 -11.14
C ASN A 81 0.69 8.64 -12.49
N GLU A 82 -0.52 9.15 -12.67
CA GLU A 82 -1.25 9.03 -13.95
C GLU A 82 -0.46 9.65 -15.10
N ILE A 83 0.06 10.87 -14.91
CA ILE A 83 0.84 11.56 -15.93
C ILE A 83 2.11 10.78 -16.27
N SER A 84 2.84 10.29 -15.26
CA SER A 84 4.09 9.57 -15.46
C SER A 84 3.93 8.27 -16.28
N GLU A 85 2.72 7.69 -16.35
CA GLU A 85 2.41 6.52 -17.18
C GLU A 85 2.41 6.87 -18.68
N PHE A 86 1.99 8.07 -19.05
CA PHE A 86 1.88 8.53 -20.45
C PHE A 86 3.00 9.49 -20.87
N ILE A 87 3.58 10.18 -19.91
CA ILE A 87 4.64 11.17 -20.05
C ILE A 87 5.73 10.81 -19.02
N PRO A 88 6.58 9.81 -19.32
CA PRO A 88 7.63 9.43 -18.38
C PRO A 88 8.72 10.50 -18.30
N GLU A 89 9.29 10.67 -17.12
CA GLU A 89 10.40 11.58 -16.91
C GLU A 89 11.54 11.30 -17.89
N GLN A 90 12.17 12.38 -18.40
CA GLN A 90 13.36 12.33 -19.27
C GLN A 90 13.12 11.69 -20.66
N VAL A 91 11.87 11.42 -21.03
CA VAL A 91 11.50 10.94 -22.37
C VAL A 91 11.23 12.12 -23.30
N PRO A 92 11.73 12.12 -24.55
CA PRO A 92 11.44 13.18 -25.52
C PRO A 92 9.94 13.31 -25.81
N VAL A 93 9.46 14.55 -26.02
CA VAL A 93 8.06 14.90 -26.32
C VAL A 93 7.44 14.06 -27.44
N LEU A 94 8.24 13.66 -28.44
CA LEU A 94 7.81 12.82 -29.56
C LEU A 94 7.30 11.43 -29.17
N GLN A 95 7.62 10.96 -27.96
CA GLN A 95 7.23 9.66 -27.44
C GLN A 95 6.11 9.76 -26.39
N TRP A 96 5.64 10.97 -26.07
CA TRP A 96 4.52 11.17 -25.14
C TRP A 96 3.21 10.68 -25.75
N ASP A 97 2.42 9.93 -24.98
CA ASP A 97 1.08 9.54 -25.38
C ASP A 97 0.01 10.52 -24.87
N ILE A 98 -0.09 11.65 -25.58
CA ILE A 98 -1.03 12.72 -25.21
C ILE A 98 -2.49 12.28 -25.32
N LYS A 99 -2.83 11.50 -26.35
CA LYS A 99 -4.20 11.03 -26.56
C LYS A 99 -4.61 10.01 -25.50
N GLY A 100 -3.68 9.14 -25.11
CA GLY A 100 -3.85 8.23 -23.98
C GLY A 100 -4.12 9.00 -22.70
N LEU A 101 -3.29 10.01 -22.40
CA LEU A 101 -3.45 10.84 -21.21
C LEU A 101 -4.78 11.59 -21.18
N GLU A 102 -5.20 12.24 -22.27
CA GLU A 102 -6.51 12.92 -22.35
C GLU A 102 -7.67 11.96 -22.08
N THR A 103 -7.60 10.77 -22.67
CA THR A 103 -8.62 9.73 -22.49
C THR A 103 -8.65 9.23 -21.06
N SER A 104 -7.48 8.99 -20.47
CA SER A 104 -7.39 8.51 -19.09
C SER A 104 -7.86 9.55 -18.09
N VAL A 105 -7.48 10.81 -18.28
CA VAL A 105 -7.94 11.93 -17.45
C VAL A 105 -9.46 12.11 -17.54
N HIS A 106 -10.03 11.93 -18.73
CA HIS A 106 -11.49 11.95 -18.90
C HIS A 106 -12.17 10.80 -18.16
N ASN A 107 -11.65 9.58 -18.27
CA ASN A 107 -12.26 8.39 -17.66
C ASN A 107 -12.13 8.37 -16.13
N ASN A 108 -10.95 8.74 -15.62
CA ASN A 108 -10.62 8.62 -14.19
C ASN A 108 -11.09 9.85 -13.40
N PHE A 109 -10.94 11.06 -13.97
CA PHE A 109 -11.27 12.31 -13.27
C PHE A 109 -12.53 13.02 -13.80
N GLY A 110 -13.09 12.58 -14.94
CA GLY A 110 -14.24 13.24 -15.56
C GLY A 110 -13.89 14.61 -16.18
N LEU A 111 -12.61 14.90 -16.39
CA LEU A 111 -12.14 16.18 -16.89
C LEU A 111 -11.86 16.09 -18.40
N GLN A 112 -12.32 17.08 -19.16
CA GLN A 112 -11.93 17.23 -20.55
C GLN A 112 -10.86 18.31 -20.63
N ILE A 113 -9.63 17.88 -20.92
CA ILE A 113 -8.47 18.77 -21.03
C ILE A 113 -7.94 18.67 -22.46
N PRO A 114 -7.90 19.77 -23.23
CA PRO A 114 -7.37 19.77 -24.59
C PRO A 114 -5.83 19.90 -24.56
N LEU A 115 -5.14 18.87 -24.06
CA LEU A 115 -3.69 18.83 -23.94
C LEU A 115 -3.00 18.96 -25.31
N GLN A 116 -3.59 18.34 -26.35
CA GLN A 116 -3.06 18.44 -27.70
C GLN A 116 -3.05 19.89 -28.20
N GLU A 117 -4.14 20.65 -27.96
CA GLU A 117 -4.22 22.06 -28.33
C GLU A 117 -3.19 22.92 -27.56
N TRP A 118 -2.92 22.57 -26.30
CA TRP A 118 -1.92 23.29 -25.50
C TRP A 118 -0.52 23.12 -26.08
N LEU A 119 -0.14 21.90 -26.44
CA LEU A 119 1.16 21.61 -27.07
C LEU A 119 1.31 22.24 -28.46
N GLU A 120 0.21 22.33 -29.22
CA GLU A 120 0.19 23.03 -30.51
C GLU A 120 0.34 24.55 -30.33
N SER A 121 -0.20 25.12 -29.25
CA SER A 121 -0.14 26.55 -28.95
C SER A 121 1.19 27.01 -28.32
N ASP A 122 1.85 26.14 -27.55
CA ASP A 122 3.10 26.44 -26.84
C ASP A 122 4.06 25.25 -26.92
N SER A 123 5.05 25.36 -27.79
CA SER A 123 6.05 24.33 -28.03
C SER A 123 7.09 24.18 -26.91
N ASN A 124 7.08 25.07 -25.90
CA ASN A 124 8.00 25.03 -24.77
C ASN A 124 7.39 24.39 -23.52
N LEU A 125 6.14 23.90 -23.58
CA LEU A 125 5.52 23.21 -22.46
C LEU A 125 6.34 21.99 -22.07
N ASN A 126 6.81 22.01 -20.83
CA ASN A 126 7.49 20.87 -20.24
C ASN A 126 6.49 19.99 -19.48
N GLU A 127 6.96 18.82 -19.05
CA GLU A 127 6.18 17.86 -18.25
C GLU A 127 5.61 18.50 -16.96
N GLN A 128 6.40 19.32 -16.28
CA GLN A 128 5.99 19.98 -15.04
C GLN A 128 4.85 20.97 -15.29
N ASP A 129 4.91 21.75 -16.37
CA ASP A 129 3.85 22.70 -16.75
C ASP A 129 2.54 21.97 -17.05
N ILE A 130 2.62 20.80 -17.71
CA ILE A 130 1.46 19.94 -17.99
C ILE A 130 0.87 19.43 -16.68
N SER A 131 1.72 18.90 -15.79
CA SER A 131 1.30 18.40 -14.48
C SER A 131 0.62 19.49 -13.65
N GLU A 132 1.21 20.68 -13.55
CA GLU A 132 0.62 21.81 -12.84
C GLU A 132 -0.72 22.24 -13.43
N LYS A 133 -0.85 22.29 -14.75
CA LYS A 133 -2.11 22.65 -15.41
C LYS A 133 -3.21 21.63 -15.17
N ILE A 134 -2.90 20.33 -15.27
CA ILE A 134 -3.86 19.25 -15.00
C ILE A 134 -4.27 19.28 -13.53
N TYR A 135 -3.32 19.39 -12.61
CA TYR A 135 -3.57 19.48 -11.18
C TYR A 135 -4.44 20.69 -10.82
N SER A 136 -4.14 21.86 -11.41
CA SER A 136 -4.93 23.07 -11.23
C SER A 136 -6.36 22.92 -11.74
N ALA A 137 -6.54 22.35 -12.94
CA ALA A 137 -7.86 22.08 -13.51
C ALA A 137 -8.67 21.11 -12.64
N ALA A 138 -8.05 20.03 -12.15
CA ALA A 138 -8.67 19.06 -11.27
C ALA A 138 -9.08 19.68 -9.93
N THR A 139 -8.19 20.48 -9.34
CA THR A 139 -8.45 21.18 -8.08
C THR A 139 -9.56 22.23 -8.23
N ALA A 140 -9.60 22.97 -9.34
CA ALA A 140 -10.66 23.92 -9.64
C ALA A 140 -12.02 23.24 -9.80
N SER A 141 -12.07 22.13 -10.55
CA SER A 141 -13.28 21.32 -10.71
C SER A 141 -13.79 20.77 -9.37
N TYR A 142 -12.88 20.28 -8.54
CA TYR A 142 -13.19 19.81 -7.19
C TYR A 142 -13.80 20.91 -6.32
N ARG A 143 -13.16 22.09 -6.28
CA ARG A 143 -13.65 23.24 -5.50
C ARG A 143 -15.02 23.70 -5.98
N ALA A 144 -15.24 23.82 -7.29
CA ALA A 144 -16.54 24.20 -7.85
C ALA A 144 -17.65 23.22 -7.45
N LYS A 145 -17.34 21.91 -7.44
CA LYS A 145 -18.27 20.88 -6.98
C LYS A 145 -18.54 20.97 -5.48
N GLY A 146 -17.50 21.22 -4.68
CA GLY A 146 -17.61 21.44 -3.24
C GLY A 146 -18.48 22.66 -2.89
N GLU A 147 -18.32 23.77 -3.60
CA GLU A 147 -19.15 24.98 -3.43
C GLU A 147 -20.63 24.71 -3.76
N THR A 148 -20.90 23.88 -4.78
CA THR A 148 -22.27 23.51 -5.16
C THR A 148 -22.96 22.66 -4.09
N ILE A 149 -22.23 21.76 -3.44
CA ILE A 149 -22.74 20.86 -2.40
C ILE A 149 -22.82 21.59 -1.04
N GLY A 150 -21.88 22.51 -0.78
CA GLY A 150 -21.77 23.24 0.47
C GLY A 150 -21.14 22.42 1.60
N PRO A 151 -21.43 22.76 2.88
CA PRO A 151 -20.73 22.20 4.05
C PRO A 151 -20.82 20.67 4.20
N VAL A 152 -21.86 20.04 3.61
CA VAL A 152 -22.07 18.59 3.64
C VAL A 152 -20.99 17.82 2.87
N MET A 153 -20.24 18.49 1.99
CA MET A 153 -19.13 17.88 1.24
C MET A 153 -18.09 17.25 2.17
N ARG A 154 -17.81 17.85 3.33
CA ARG A 154 -16.84 17.33 4.30
C ARG A 154 -17.26 16.00 4.92
N ASP A 155 -18.54 15.88 5.27
CA ASP A 155 -19.09 14.62 5.77
C ASP A 155 -19.07 13.53 4.69
N PHE A 156 -19.24 13.92 3.43
CA PHE A 156 -19.16 13.01 2.30
C PHE A 156 -17.73 12.52 2.07
N GLU A 157 -16.75 13.42 2.08
CA GLU A 157 -15.31 13.12 1.98
C GLU A 157 -14.88 12.10 3.03
N ASN A 158 -15.21 12.34 4.30
CA ASN A 158 -14.90 11.44 5.41
C ASN A 158 -15.55 10.05 5.23
N LYS A 159 -16.84 10.00 4.86
CA LYS A 159 -17.54 8.73 4.65
C LYS A 159 -16.98 7.95 3.48
N PHE A 160 -16.56 8.63 2.42
CA PHE A 160 -15.99 7.98 1.24
C PHE A 160 -14.59 7.45 1.53
N PHE A 161 -13.76 8.19 2.28
CA PHE A 161 -12.41 7.77 2.65
C PHE A 161 -12.39 6.42 3.40
N PHE A 162 -13.40 6.16 4.25
CA PHE A 162 -13.48 4.92 5.03
C PHE A 162 -14.26 3.77 4.37
N LYS A 163 -14.72 3.95 3.13
CA LYS A 163 -15.51 2.94 2.42
C LYS A 163 -14.63 2.08 1.52
#